data_AF-A0A0T9SNS4-F1
#
_entry.id   AF-A0A0T9SNS4-F1
#
_cell.length_a   1.000
_cell.length_b   1.000
_cell.length_c   1.000
_cell.angle_alpha   90.00
_cell.angle_beta   90.00
_cell.angle_gamma   90.00
#
_symmetry.space_group_name_H-M   'P 1'
#
loop_
_entity.id
_entity.type
_entity.pdbx_description
1 polymer ?
#
loop_
_entity_poly.entity_id
_entity_poly.type
_entity_poly.pdbx_seq_one_letter_code
_entity_poly.pdbx_strand_id
1 'polypeptide(L)'
;MLKQNNRNLWLLVGSLFTLYFVWGSTYLVIRIGVESWPPLMMAGLRYLIAGVLLFSFLAIRGHALPTLRQWMGASAIGVLLLAIGNGLVTIAEHQHVPSGIAAVMVATVPLFTLCFSMLWGMRNTKLEWSGIALGLVGIILLNTGSNLLGNPLGAMLILLASASWAFGSVWSSRLALPSGAMSGAAQMLVAGVVLLLASALSGEELNQMPSMGGILSLLYLIVFGSMLAISAYMFLLKNVRPAVATSYAYVNPVVAVLLGIGFAGESLSTTEWCALAVIVSAVVLVTLGKFLFKPR
;
A
#
# COMPACT_ATOMS: atom_id res chain seq x y z
N MET A 1 -36.26 8.44 0.52
CA MET A 1 -35.54 7.31 1.15
C MET A 1 -34.78 6.43 0.14
N LEU A 2 -35.39 5.93 -0.95
CA LEU A 2 -34.73 5.06 -1.95
C LEU A 2 -33.49 5.69 -2.65
N LYS A 3 -33.53 7.00 -2.97
CA LYS A 3 -32.39 7.72 -3.60
C LYS A 3 -31.14 7.80 -2.71
N GLN A 4 -31.30 7.86 -1.38
CA GLN A 4 -30.19 7.96 -0.43
C GLN A 4 -29.53 6.60 -0.21
N ASN A 5 -30.32 5.51 -0.26
CA ASN A 5 -29.81 4.15 -0.17
C ASN A 5 -28.98 3.76 -1.42
N ASN A 6 -29.46 4.13 -2.61
CA ASN A 6 -28.72 3.88 -3.86
C ASN A 6 -27.43 4.72 -3.96
N ARG A 7 -27.44 5.98 -3.50
CA ARG A 7 -26.23 6.81 -3.48
C ARG A 7 -25.14 6.22 -2.59
N ASN A 8 -25.51 5.64 -1.45
CA ASN A 8 -24.55 4.95 -0.58
C ASN A 8 -24.02 3.66 -1.22
N LEU A 9 -24.86 2.91 -1.93
CA LEU A 9 -24.43 1.72 -2.65
C LEU A 9 -23.41 2.03 -3.75
N TRP A 10 -23.66 3.05 -4.59
CA TRP A 10 -22.72 3.45 -5.64
C TRP A 10 -21.38 3.94 -5.08
N LEU A 11 -21.40 4.68 -3.97
CA LEU A 11 -20.17 5.11 -3.29
C LEU A 11 -19.38 3.93 -2.71
N LEU A 12 -20.07 2.94 -2.15
CA LEU A 12 -19.45 1.72 -1.64
C LEU A 12 -18.81 0.91 -2.76
N VAL A 13 -19.56 0.64 -3.83
CA VAL A 13 -19.07 -0.10 -5.01
C VAL A 13 -17.91 0.65 -5.66
N GLY A 14 -18.03 1.96 -5.85
CA GLY A 14 -16.97 2.79 -6.41
C GLY A 14 -15.71 2.81 -5.55
N SER A 15 -15.85 2.85 -4.22
CA SER A 15 -14.71 2.81 -3.30
C SER A 15 -14.01 1.46 -3.31
N LEU A 16 -14.77 0.36 -3.32
CA LEU A 16 -14.20 -0.99 -3.43
C LEU A 16 -13.49 -1.17 -4.78
N PHE A 17 -14.12 -0.76 -5.87
CA PHE A 17 -13.52 -0.79 -7.20
C PHE A 17 -12.21 0.00 -7.22
N THR A 18 -12.21 1.20 -6.63
CA THR A 18 -10.99 2.01 -6.53
C THR A 18 -9.90 1.26 -5.76
N LEU A 19 -10.18 0.72 -4.57
CA LEU A 19 -9.13 0.00 -3.82
C LEU A 19 -8.64 -1.25 -4.54
N TYR A 20 -9.49 -1.95 -5.27
CA TYR A 20 -9.10 -3.21 -5.91
C TYR A 20 -8.27 -2.95 -7.16
N PHE A 21 -8.73 -2.04 -8.01
CA PHE A 21 -8.13 -1.83 -9.32
C PHE A 21 -7.09 -0.71 -9.32
N VAL A 22 -7.31 0.38 -8.59
CA VAL A 22 -6.36 1.51 -8.56
C VAL A 22 -5.15 1.23 -7.67
N TRP A 23 -5.33 0.63 -6.48
CA TRP A 23 -4.15 0.19 -5.73
C TRP A 23 -3.49 -1.05 -6.33
N GLY A 24 -4.23 -1.92 -7.01
CA GLY A 24 -3.64 -3.00 -7.80
C GLY A 24 -2.77 -2.48 -8.95
N SER A 25 -3.27 -1.50 -9.72
CA SER A 25 -2.52 -0.87 -10.81
C SER A 25 -1.37 0.02 -10.35
N THR A 26 -1.41 0.50 -9.09
CA THR A 26 -0.37 1.38 -8.55
C THR A 26 1.02 0.79 -8.69
N TYR A 27 1.19 -0.52 -8.52
CA TYR A 27 2.48 -1.19 -8.71
C TYR A 27 2.99 -1.06 -10.16
N LEU A 28 2.15 -1.39 -11.16
CA LEU A 28 2.52 -1.20 -12.56
C LEU A 28 2.89 0.25 -12.86
N VAL A 29 2.10 1.20 -12.36
CA VAL A 29 2.32 2.62 -12.64
C VAL A 29 3.57 3.15 -11.94
N ILE A 30 3.90 2.66 -10.74
CA ILE A 30 5.19 2.95 -10.10
C ILE A 30 6.32 2.40 -10.98
N ARG A 31 6.25 1.14 -11.42
CA ARG A 31 7.26 0.50 -12.28
C ARG A 31 7.50 1.28 -13.57
N ILE A 32 6.47 1.80 -14.22
CA ILE A 32 6.61 2.67 -15.42
C ILE A 32 7.22 4.02 -15.03
N GLY A 33 6.78 4.62 -13.93
CA GLY A 33 7.25 5.93 -13.48
C GLY A 33 8.74 5.94 -13.15
N VAL A 34 9.23 4.93 -12.43
CA VAL A 34 10.64 4.84 -12.01
C VAL A 34 11.61 4.56 -13.17
N GLU A 35 11.13 4.29 -14.39
CA GLU A 35 12.02 4.27 -15.58
C GLU A 35 12.53 5.66 -15.95
N SER A 36 11.82 6.71 -15.55
CA SER A 36 12.12 8.10 -15.91
C SER A 36 12.42 9.00 -14.71
N TRP A 37 12.04 8.57 -13.51
CA TRP A 37 12.20 9.37 -12.29
C TRP A 37 13.09 8.65 -11.27
N PRO A 38 13.94 9.39 -10.54
CA PRO A 38 14.53 8.88 -9.32
C PRO A 38 13.43 8.44 -8.33
N PRO A 39 13.55 7.26 -7.69
CA PRO A 39 12.44 6.63 -6.98
C PRO A 39 11.94 7.43 -5.78
N LEU A 40 12.84 7.97 -4.94
CA LEU A 40 12.45 8.75 -3.77
C LEU A 40 11.88 10.11 -4.18
N MET A 41 12.45 10.74 -5.22
CA MET A 41 11.95 11.98 -5.80
C MET A 41 10.53 11.80 -6.32
N MET A 42 10.26 10.74 -7.09
CA MET A 42 8.92 10.47 -7.63
C MET A 42 7.90 10.25 -6.53
N ALA A 43 8.22 9.40 -5.54
CA ALA A 43 7.34 9.13 -4.42
C ALA A 43 7.12 10.38 -3.56
N GLY A 44 8.16 11.18 -3.35
CA GLY A 44 8.11 12.45 -2.63
C GLY A 44 7.20 13.48 -3.30
N LEU A 45 7.39 13.71 -4.61
CA LEU A 45 6.53 14.60 -5.40
C LEU A 45 5.08 14.10 -5.41
N ARG A 46 4.87 12.80 -5.63
CA ARG A 46 3.54 12.17 -5.60
C ARG A 46 2.80 12.52 -4.31
N TYR A 47 3.41 12.22 -3.15
CA TYR A 47 2.75 12.40 -1.87
C TYR A 47 2.66 13.85 -1.45
N LEU A 48 3.67 14.67 -1.73
CA LEU A 48 3.62 16.09 -1.39
C LEU A 48 2.51 16.79 -2.18
N ILE A 49 2.44 16.59 -3.49
CA ILE A 49 1.41 17.22 -4.33
C ILE A 49 0.02 16.72 -3.95
N ALA A 50 -0.16 15.39 -3.84
CA ALA A 50 -1.45 14.82 -3.43
C ALA A 50 -1.89 15.31 -2.03
N GLY A 51 -0.93 15.38 -1.10
CA GLY A 51 -1.12 15.90 0.26
C GLY A 51 -1.55 17.35 0.26
N VAL A 52 -0.82 18.24 -0.45
CA VAL A 52 -1.14 19.67 -0.55
C VAL A 52 -2.52 19.87 -1.17
N LEU A 53 -2.82 19.22 -2.29
CA LEU A 53 -4.10 19.37 -2.99
C LEU A 53 -5.27 18.91 -2.10
N LEU A 54 -5.18 17.72 -1.52
CA LEU A 54 -6.25 17.18 -0.69
C LEU A 54 -6.40 17.96 0.63
N PHE A 55 -5.29 18.33 1.28
CA PHE A 55 -5.32 19.10 2.52
C PHE A 55 -5.95 20.48 2.29
N SER A 56 -5.50 21.19 1.26
CA SER A 56 -6.02 22.52 0.91
C SER A 56 -7.49 22.47 0.56
N PHE A 57 -7.90 21.48 -0.26
CA PHE A 57 -9.31 21.27 -0.58
C PHE A 57 -10.16 21.06 0.69
N LEU A 58 -9.72 20.20 1.62
CA LEU A 58 -10.47 19.93 2.85
C LEU A 58 -10.49 21.15 3.79
N ALA A 59 -9.39 21.90 3.89
CA ALA A 59 -9.31 23.12 4.68
C ALA A 59 -10.27 24.20 4.15
N ILE A 60 -10.30 24.42 2.83
CA ILE A 60 -11.21 25.36 2.17
C ILE A 60 -12.68 24.94 2.37
N ARG A 61 -12.95 23.64 2.44
CA ARG A 61 -14.30 23.08 2.71
C ARG A 61 -14.68 23.14 4.20
N GLY A 62 -13.86 23.72 5.07
CA GLY A 62 -14.15 23.92 6.49
C GLY A 62 -13.98 22.67 7.34
N HIS A 63 -13.26 21.64 6.87
CA HIS A 63 -12.92 20.50 7.72
C HIS A 63 -11.96 20.91 8.84
N ALA A 64 -12.14 20.30 10.02
CA ALA A 64 -11.27 20.57 11.17
C ALA A 64 -9.80 20.27 10.83
N LEU A 65 -8.94 21.24 11.10
CA LEU A 65 -7.50 21.11 10.93
C LEU A 65 -6.91 20.20 12.01
N PRO A 66 -5.82 19.45 11.71
CA PRO A 66 -5.16 18.61 12.70
C PRO A 66 -4.62 19.42 13.88
N THR A 67 -4.90 18.96 15.09
CA THR A 67 -4.21 19.43 16.30
C THR A 67 -2.73 19.01 16.29
N LEU A 68 -1.88 19.63 17.11
CA LEU A 68 -0.46 19.24 17.23
C LEU A 68 -0.30 17.75 17.55
N ARG A 69 -1.13 17.21 18.44
CA ARG A 69 -1.11 15.77 18.78
C ARG A 69 -1.48 14.89 17.59
N GLN A 70 -2.43 15.34 16.77
CA GLN A 70 -2.82 14.64 15.54
C GLN A 70 -1.75 14.75 14.45
N TRP A 71 -1.03 15.87 14.38
CA TRP A 71 0.13 15.99 13.51
C TRP A 71 1.24 15.02 13.91
N MET A 72 1.58 14.91 15.20
CA MET A 72 2.57 13.92 15.66
C MET A 72 2.16 12.48 15.29
N GLY A 73 0.90 12.14 15.50
CA GLY A 73 0.36 10.83 15.10
C GLY A 73 0.40 10.62 13.58
N ALA A 74 -0.05 11.60 12.80
CA ALA A 74 -0.04 11.55 11.35
C ALA A 74 1.39 11.50 10.78
N SER A 75 2.36 12.16 11.41
CA SER A 75 3.76 12.10 11.02
C SER A 75 4.32 10.70 11.21
N ALA A 76 4.11 10.09 12.38
CA ALA A 76 4.56 8.73 12.65
C ALA A 76 3.97 7.72 11.64
N ILE A 77 2.66 7.81 11.39
CA ILE A 77 1.99 6.90 10.45
C ILE A 77 2.36 7.18 8.99
N GLY A 78 2.48 8.46 8.60
CA GLY A 78 2.90 8.85 7.25
C GLY A 78 4.31 8.36 6.92
N VAL A 79 5.23 8.46 7.87
CA VAL A 79 6.58 7.89 7.72
C VAL A 79 6.53 6.37 7.57
N LEU A 80 5.84 5.66 8.46
CA LEU A 80 5.84 4.20 8.43
C LEU A 80 5.15 3.61 7.19
N LEU A 81 3.97 4.11 6.82
CA LEU A 81 3.18 3.56 5.73
C LEU A 81 3.62 4.09 4.37
N LEU A 82 3.76 5.41 4.23
CA LEU A 82 3.93 6.03 2.91
C LEU A 82 5.41 6.25 2.58
N ALA A 83 6.20 6.78 3.52
CA ALA A 83 7.63 7.01 3.26
C ALA A 83 8.42 5.69 3.25
N ILE A 84 8.33 4.88 4.30
CA ILE A 84 9.03 3.59 4.37
C ILE A 84 8.25 2.55 3.57
N GLY A 85 6.97 2.32 3.87
CA GLY A 85 6.18 1.29 3.19
C GLY A 85 6.16 1.47 1.67
N ASN A 86 5.62 2.58 1.16
CA ASN A 86 5.54 2.77 -0.29
C ASN A 86 6.86 3.24 -0.93
N GLY A 87 7.69 4.02 -0.23
CA GLY A 87 9.00 4.44 -0.76
C GLY A 87 9.95 3.27 -0.99
N LEU A 88 10.03 2.29 -0.08
CA LEU A 88 10.87 1.10 -0.27
C LEU A 88 10.38 0.21 -1.42
N VAL A 89 9.06 0.11 -1.64
CA VAL A 89 8.49 -0.55 -2.84
C VAL A 89 8.92 0.17 -4.11
N THR A 90 8.86 1.51 -4.11
CA THR A 90 9.28 2.34 -5.25
C THR A 90 10.76 2.15 -5.57
N ILE A 91 11.62 2.07 -4.55
CA ILE A 91 13.04 1.74 -4.72
C ILE A 91 13.22 0.33 -5.28
N ALA A 92 12.49 -0.66 -4.74
CA ALA A 92 12.61 -2.04 -5.20
C ALA A 92 12.21 -2.20 -6.67
N GLU A 93 11.13 -1.55 -7.12
CA GLU A 93 10.72 -1.56 -8.52
C GLU A 93 11.72 -0.81 -9.42
N HIS A 94 12.35 0.27 -8.93
CA HIS A 94 13.47 0.92 -9.63
C HIS A 94 14.70 0.00 -9.74
N GLN A 95 14.86 -0.94 -8.79
CA GLN A 95 15.85 -2.02 -8.89
C GLN A 95 15.36 -3.21 -9.72
N HIS A 96 14.42 -2.98 -10.65
CA HIS A 96 13.92 -3.96 -11.61
C HIS A 96 13.15 -5.13 -10.99
N VAL A 97 12.64 -5.00 -9.75
CA VAL A 97 11.64 -5.96 -9.27
C VAL A 97 10.35 -5.75 -10.08
N PRO A 98 9.79 -6.80 -10.71
CA PRO A 98 8.53 -6.67 -11.46
C PRO A 98 7.38 -6.24 -10.55
N SER A 99 6.48 -5.42 -11.08
CA SER A 99 5.34 -4.88 -10.35
C SER A 99 4.40 -5.97 -9.82
N GLY A 100 4.18 -7.04 -10.59
CA GLY A 100 3.41 -8.19 -10.15
C GLY A 100 4.05 -8.88 -8.94
N ILE A 101 5.38 -9.09 -8.97
CA ILE A 101 6.13 -9.70 -7.87
C ILE A 101 6.11 -8.80 -6.62
N ALA A 102 6.28 -7.49 -6.80
CA ALA A 102 6.20 -6.54 -5.71
C ALA A 102 4.84 -6.58 -5.00
N ALA A 103 3.75 -6.60 -5.77
CA ALA A 103 2.41 -6.71 -5.21
C ALA A 103 2.18 -8.04 -4.46
N VAL A 104 2.68 -9.15 -4.98
CA VAL A 104 2.62 -10.47 -4.31
C VAL A 104 3.36 -10.45 -2.99
N MET A 105 4.56 -9.86 -2.93
CA MET A 105 5.30 -9.72 -1.68
C MET A 105 4.59 -8.82 -0.68
N VAL A 106 4.02 -7.69 -1.12
CA VAL A 106 3.25 -6.79 -0.25
C VAL A 106 1.97 -7.44 0.28
N ALA A 107 1.43 -8.45 -0.41
CA ALA A 107 0.30 -9.23 0.11
C ALA A 107 0.59 -9.91 1.47
N THR A 108 1.85 -9.96 1.91
CA THR A 108 2.25 -10.49 3.22
C THR A 108 1.99 -9.53 4.40
N VAL A 109 1.62 -8.26 4.15
CA VAL A 109 1.26 -7.26 5.19
C VAL A 109 0.33 -7.81 6.28
N PRO A 110 -0.74 -8.59 5.98
CA PRO A 110 -1.62 -9.13 7.01
C PRO A 110 -0.95 -10.15 7.93
N LEU A 111 0.08 -10.87 7.44
CA LEU A 111 0.88 -11.80 8.25
C LEU A 111 1.69 -11.02 9.28
N PHE A 112 2.40 -9.96 8.84
CA PHE A 112 3.11 -9.06 9.75
C PHE A 112 2.17 -8.35 10.72
N THR A 113 0.96 -7.99 10.27
CA THR A 113 -0.06 -7.33 11.10
C THR A 113 -0.45 -8.21 12.29
N LEU A 114 -0.63 -9.51 12.07
CA LEU A 114 -0.86 -10.46 13.17
C LEU A 114 0.33 -10.48 14.14
N CYS A 115 1.55 -10.59 13.62
CA CYS A 115 2.75 -10.63 14.45
C CYS A 115 2.88 -9.38 15.33
N PHE A 116 2.76 -8.19 14.75
CA PHE A 116 2.87 -6.93 15.50
C PHE A 116 1.70 -6.69 16.45
N SER A 117 0.51 -7.22 16.16
CA SER A 117 -0.63 -7.08 17.07
C SER A 117 -0.44 -7.76 18.43
N MET A 118 0.46 -8.74 18.51
CA MET A 118 0.83 -9.40 19.77
C MET A 118 1.51 -8.44 20.76
N LEU A 119 2.17 -7.38 20.27
CA LEU A 119 2.77 -6.33 21.12
C LEU A 119 1.72 -5.59 21.97
N TRP A 120 0.44 -5.67 21.57
CA TRP A 120 -0.69 -5.09 22.29
C TRP A 120 -1.62 -6.16 22.88
N GLY A 121 -1.10 -7.36 23.13
CA GLY A 121 -1.80 -8.43 23.84
C GLY A 121 -2.82 -9.21 23.01
N MET A 122 -2.89 -8.99 21.69
CA MET A 122 -3.71 -9.84 20.82
C MET A 122 -3.10 -11.25 20.75
N ARG A 123 -3.94 -12.27 20.89
CA ARG A 123 -3.53 -13.67 20.80
C ARG A 123 -3.92 -14.25 19.45
N ASN A 124 -2.95 -14.91 18.80
CA ASN A 124 -3.18 -15.60 17.54
C ASN A 124 -3.70 -17.03 17.80
N THR A 125 -4.70 -17.41 17.02
CA THR A 125 -5.27 -18.75 16.92
C THR A 125 -4.32 -19.70 16.18
N LYS A 126 -4.56 -21.01 16.31
CA LYS A 126 -3.79 -22.02 15.54
C LYS A 126 -3.92 -21.81 14.02
N LEU A 127 -5.09 -21.38 13.57
CA LEU A 127 -5.36 -21.11 12.15
C LEU A 127 -4.53 -19.92 11.65
N GLU A 128 -4.44 -18.85 12.44
CA GLU A 128 -3.59 -17.69 12.14
C GLU A 128 -2.11 -18.06 12.09
N TRP A 129 -1.61 -18.89 13.02
CA TRP A 129 -0.23 -19.40 12.96
C TRP A 129 0.04 -20.26 11.73
N SER A 130 -0.91 -21.13 11.35
CA SER A 130 -0.77 -21.91 10.11
C SER A 130 -0.73 -21.03 8.87
N GLY A 131 -1.48 -19.91 8.87
CA GLY A 131 -1.46 -18.96 7.77
C GLY A 131 -0.14 -18.20 7.71
N ILE A 132 0.43 -17.81 8.85
CA ILE A 132 1.78 -17.23 8.92
C ILE A 132 2.81 -18.20 8.35
N ALA A 133 2.80 -19.47 8.79
CA ALA A 133 3.73 -20.48 8.31
C ALA A 133 3.59 -20.72 6.79
N LEU A 134 2.36 -20.84 6.28
CA LEU A 134 2.10 -20.99 4.85
C LEU A 134 2.57 -19.78 4.05
N GLY A 135 2.40 -18.57 4.59
CA GLY A 135 2.88 -17.35 3.96
C GLY A 135 4.41 -17.27 3.90
N LEU A 136 5.11 -17.74 4.94
CA LEU A 136 6.58 -17.86 4.93
C LEU A 136 7.05 -18.83 3.84
N VAL A 137 6.37 -19.97 3.66
CA VAL A 137 6.64 -20.90 2.55
C VAL A 137 6.44 -20.19 1.21
N GLY A 138 5.36 -19.42 1.07
CA GLY A 138 5.10 -18.63 -0.12
C GLY A 138 6.20 -17.60 -0.43
N ILE A 139 6.72 -16.90 0.59
CA ILE A 139 7.82 -15.94 0.44
C ILE A 139 9.11 -16.66 -0.01
N ILE A 140 9.45 -17.78 0.61
CA ILE A 140 10.64 -18.58 0.24
C ILE A 140 10.50 -19.04 -1.22
N LEU A 141 9.33 -19.58 -1.58
CA LEU A 141 9.05 -20.05 -2.93
C LEU A 141 9.17 -18.90 -3.95
N LEU A 142 8.63 -17.72 -3.64
CA LEU A 142 8.74 -16.54 -4.50
C LEU A 142 10.19 -16.10 -4.69
N ASN A 143 11.02 -16.18 -3.64
CA ASN A 143 12.43 -15.80 -3.71
C ASN A 143 13.27 -16.77 -4.56
N THR A 144 12.83 -18.03 -4.69
CA THR A 144 13.41 -19.00 -5.64
C THR A 144 12.93 -18.82 -7.08
N GLY A 145 12.02 -17.87 -7.33
CA GLY A 145 11.54 -17.50 -8.66
C GLY A 145 12.59 -16.73 -9.47
N SER A 146 12.50 -16.83 -10.79
CA SER A 146 13.48 -16.25 -11.73
C SER A 146 13.62 -14.73 -11.61
N ASN A 147 12.58 -14.01 -11.18
CA ASN A 147 12.61 -12.55 -11.11
C ASN A 147 13.27 -12.00 -9.83
N LEU A 148 13.33 -12.78 -8.75
CA LEU A 148 14.01 -12.40 -7.51
C LEU A 148 15.38 -13.08 -7.35
N LEU A 149 15.62 -14.16 -8.09
CA LEU A 149 16.94 -14.78 -8.22
C LEU A 149 17.96 -13.76 -8.72
N GLY A 150 18.89 -13.39 -7.85
CA GLY A 150 19.91 -12.36 -8.12
C GLY A 150 19.57 -10.95 -7.62
N ASN A 151 18.39 -10.73 -7.03
CA ASN A 151 18.00 -9.46 -6.40
C ASN A 151 17.49 -9.63 -4.95
N PRO A 152 18.33 -10.10 -4.02
CA PRO A 152 17.95 -10.28 -2.61
C PRO A 152 17.65 -8.94 -1.92
N LEU A 153 18.25 -7.84 -2.39
CA LEU A 153 18.04 -6.52 -1.82
C LEU A 153 16.62 -6.02 -2.12
N GLY A 154 16.14 -6.12 -3.37
CA GLY A 154 14.76 -5.78 -3.73
C GLY A 154 13.73 -6.56 -2.90
N ALA A 155 13.94 -7.87 -2.71
CA ALA A 155 13.10 -8.69 -1.85
C ALA A 155 13.10 -8.20 -0.39
N MET A 156 14.28 -7.90 0.17
CA MET A 156 14.41 -7.37 1.52
C MET A 156 13.71 -6.02 1.69
N LEU A 157 13.85 -5.11 0.72
CA LEU A 157 13.18 -3.80 0.74
C LEU A 157 11.65 -3.95 0.80
N ILE A 158 11.07 -4.87 0.04
CA ILE A 158 9.62 -5.08 0.02
C ILE A 158 9.12 -5.78 1.29
N LEU A 159 9.91 -6.69 1.87
CA LEU A 159 9.56 -7.28 3.17
C LEU A 159 9.61 -6.22 4.29
N LEU A 160 10.62 -5.34 4.28
CA LEU A 160 10.71 -4.21 5.21
C LEU A 160 9.56 -3.22 4.99
N ALA A 161 9.20 -2.92 3.74
CA ALA A 161 8.04 -2.13 3.39
C ALA A 161 6.76 -2.71 4.00
N SER A 162 6.56 -4.02 3.80
CA SER A 162 5.38 -4.75 4.28
C SER A 162 5.30 -4.77 5.81
N ALA A 163 6.44 -5.01 6.47
CA ALA A 163 6.53 -4.97 7.92
C ALA A 163 6.27 -3.57 8.48
N SER A 164 6.85 -2.52 7.88
CA SER A 164 6.64 -1.13 8.30
C SER A 164 5.18 -0.71 8.13
N TRP A 165 4.56 -1.06 6.99
CA TRP A 165 3.14 -0.81 6.75
C TRP A 165 2.26 -1.50 7.78
N ALA A 166 2.52 -2.78 8.04
CA ALA A 166 1.79 -3.57 9.02
C ALA A 166 1.91 -2.99 10.44
N PHE A 167 3.14 -2.69 10.88
CA PHE A 167 3.40 -2.11 12.20
C PHE A 167 2.68 -0.77 12.37
N GLY A 168 2.86 0.15 11.42
CA GLY A 168 2.18 1.45 11.46
C GLY A 168 0.66 1.30 11.44
N SER A 169 0.12 0.35 10.68
CA SER A 169 -1.32 0.08 10.64
C SER A 169 -1.85 -0.35 12.01
N VAL A 170 -1.16 -1.26 12.71
CA VAL A 170 -1.54 -1.69 14.06
C VAL A 170 -1.40 -0.52 15.05
N TRP A 171 -0.28 0.19 15.00
CA TRP A 171 0.02 1.28 15.93
C TRP A 171 -0.91 2.49 15.76
N SER A 172 -1.43 2.72 14.55
CA SER A 172 -2.35 3.83 14.25
C SER A 172 -3.56 3.89 15.17
N SER A 173 -4.07 2.73 15.62
CA SER A 173 -5.19 2.61 16.56
C SER A 173 -4.92 3.19 17.96
N ARG A 174 -3.65 3.48 18.27
CA ARG A 174 -3.18 4.02 19.56
C ARG A 174 -2.79 5.49 19.49
N LEU A 175 -2.82 6.08 18.30
CA LEU A 175 -2.42 7.46 18.08
C LEU A 175 -3.65 8.34 17.86
N ALA A 176 -3.55 9.60 18.28
CA ALA A 176 -4.52 10.59 17.87
C ALA A 176 -4.27 10.90 16.38
N LEU A 177 -5.27 10.69 15.54
CA LEU A 177 -5.20 11.00 14.11
C LEU A 177 -6.30 11.99 13.72
N PRO A 178 -6.10 12.79 12.66
CA PRO A 178 -7.17 13.59 12.10
C PRO A 178 -8.32 12.69 11.64
N SER A 179 -9.52 13.24 11.49
CA SER A 179 -10.67 12.42 11.10
C SER A 179 -10.79 12.29 9.57
N GLY A 180 -11.14 11.09 9.08
CA GLY A 180 -11.45 10.86 7.66
C GLY A 180 -10.28 11.18 6.72
N ALA A 181 -10.59 11.75 5.56
CA ALA A 181 -9.60 12.05 4.52
C ALA A 181 -8.51 13.04 4.97
N MET A 182 -8.77 13.88 5.98
CA MET A 182 -7.75 14.77 6.55
C MET A 182 -6.57 13.99 7.16
N SER A 183 -6.81 12.77 7.67
CA SER A 183 -5.73 11.91 8.17
C SER A 183 -4.78 11.52 7.05
N GLY A 184 -5.34 11.10 5.91
CA GLY A 184 -4.56 10.74 4.73
C GLY A 184 -3.79 11.93 4.17
N ALA A 185 -4.43 13.11 4.08
CA ALA A 185 -3.80 14.33 3.61
C ALA A 185 -2.57 14.72 4.47
N ALA A 186 -2.72 14.71 5.80
CA ALA A 186 -1.62 15.01 6.71
C ALA A 186 -0.47 13.98 6.62
N GLN A 187 -0.79 12.68 6.55
CA GLN A 187 0.20 11.62 6.36
C GLN A 187 0.98 11.78 5.05
N MET A 188 0.29 12.10 3.95
CA MET A 188 0.91 12.32 2.64
C MET A 188 1.83 13.54 2.63
N LEU A 189 1.45 14.64 3.29
CA LEU A 189 2.31 15.82 3.41
C LEU A 189 3.63 15.48 4.10
N VAL A 190 3.57 14.78 5.24
CA VAL A 190 4.78 14.39 5.98
C VAL A 190 5.62 13.42 5.16
N ALA A 191 4.99 12.40 4.57
CA ALA A 191 5.69 11.42 3.76
C ALA A 191 6.37 12.07 2.55
N GLY A 192 5.68 12.97 1.86
CA GLY A 192 6.22 13.72 0.74
C GLY A 192 7.47 14.51 1.11
N VAL A 193 7.42 15.25 2.23
CA VAL A 193 8.60 15.99 2.74
C VAL A 193 9.74 15.03 3.08
N VAL A 194 9.47 13.96 3.83
CA VAL A 194 10.49 12.99 4.26
C VAL A 194 11.15 12.31 3.06
N LEU A 195 10.36 11.93 2.05
CA LEU A 195 10.87 11.30 0.83
C LEU A 195 11.68 12.27 -0.04
N LEU A 196 11.27 13.53 -0.17
CA LEU A 196 12.07 14.53 -0.89
C LEU A 196 13.36 14.88 -0.15
N LEU A 197 13.34 14.92 1.17
CA LEU A 197 14.57 15.05 1.97
C LEU A 197 15.47 13.83 1.78
N ALA A 198 14.91 12.62 1.81
CA ALA A 198 15.67 11.40 1.56
C ALA A 198 16.27 11.39 0.15
N SER A 199 15.52 11.81 -0.86
CA SER A 199 15.97 11.97 -2.25
C SER A 199 17.16 12.93 -2.36
N ALA A 200 17.07 14.10 -1.72
CA ALA A 200 18.16 15.07 -1.68
C ALA A 200 19.39 14.53 -0.95
N LEU A 201 19.20 13.83 0.18
CA LEU A 201 20.28 13.24 0.97
C LEU A 201 20.95 12.04 0.27
N SER A 202 20.21 11.30 -0.56
CA SER A 202 20.75 10.21 -1.38
C SER A 202 21.45 10.70 -2.65
N GLY A 203 21.38 12.00 -2.96
CA GLY A 203 21.94 12.58 -4.18
C GLY A 203 21.16 12.17 -5.43
N GLU A 204 19.85 11.93 -5.32
CA GLU A 204 19.02 11.72 -6.50
C GLU A 204 18.90 13.04 -7.27
N GLU A 205 19.26 13.01 -8.54
CA GLU A 205 19.18 14.16 -9.44
C GLU A 205 18.35 13.79 -10.68
N LEU A 206 17.48 14.71 -11.10
CA LEU A 206 16.72 14.58 -12.33
C LEU A 206 17.56 15.05 -13.51
N ASN A 207 18.39 14.14 -14.01
CA ASN A 207 19.37 14.45 -15.07
C ASN A 207 18.75 14.65 -16.46
N GLN A 208 17.55 14.12 -16.68
CA GLN A 208 16.83 14.22 -17.94
C GLN A 208 15.36 14.51 -17.68
N MET A 209 14.71 15.17 -18.63
CA MET A 209 13.27 15.37 -18.55
C MET A 209 12.57 14.01 -18.59
N PRO A 210 11.66 13.72 -17.63
CA PRO A 210 10.92 12.48 -17.61
C PRO A 210 10.15 12.26 -18.91
N SER A 211 10.08 11.01 -19.37
CA SER A 211 9.26 10.65 -20.52
C SER A 211 7.78 10.98 -20.28
N MET A 212 6.99 11.04 -21.36
CA MET A 212 5.53 11.17 -21.25
C MET A 212 4.93 10.07 -20.36
N GLY A 213 5.44 8.83 -20.45
CA GLY A 213 5.05 7.72 -19.58
C GLY A 213 5.34 8.00 -18.10
N GLY A 214 6.52 8.56 -17.80
CA GLY A 214 6.90 8.97 -16.45
C GLY A 214 6.02 10.09 -15.89
N ILE A 215 5.70 11.11 -16.69
CA ILE A 215 4.82 12.22 -16.29
C ILE A 215 3.39 11.71 -16.02
N LEU A 216 2.83 10.94 -16.96
CA LEU A 216 1.49 10.37 -16.82
C LEU A 216 1.41 9.42 -15.62
N SER A 217 2.47 8.67 -15.34
CA SER A 217 2.55 7.81 -14.16
C SER A 217 2.49 8.63 -12.87
N LEU A 218 3.29 9.69 -12.76
CA LEU A 218 3.24 10.58 -11.59
C LEU A 218 1.85 11.21 -11.41
N LEU A 219 1.23 11.72 -12.49
CA LEU A 219 -0.12 12.29 -12.44
C LEU A 219 -1.17 11.26 -12.01
N TYR A 220 -1.10 10.04 -12.56
CA TYR A 220 -1.98 8.95 -12.17
C TYR A 220 -1.84 8.62 -10.68
N LEU A 221 -0.60 8.52 -10.20
CA LEU A 221 -0.31 8.20 -8.81
C LEU A 221 -0.75 9.31 -7.84
N ILE A 222 -0.64 10.58 -8.23
CA ILE A 222 -1.15 11.71 -7.44
C ILE A 222 -2.67 11.62 -7.29
N VAL A 223 -3.39 11.50 -8.41
CA VAL A 223 -4.85 11.59 -8.42
C VAL A 223 -5.50 10.28 -7.97
N PHE A 224 -5.20 9.19 -8.66
CA PHE A 224 -5.87 7.91 -8.46
C PHE A 224 -5.21 7.14 -7.32
N GLY A 225 -3.89 6.92 -7.41
CA GLY A 225 -3.14 6.09 -6.45
C GLY A 225 -3.06 6.69 -5.04
N SER A 226 -3.21 8.01 -4.91
CA SER A 226 -3.13 8.73 -3.63
C SER A 226 -4.46 9.35 -3.23
N MET A 227 -4.89 10.45 -3.86
CA MET A 227 -6.05 11.22 -3.40
C MET A 227 -7.35 10.40 -3.40
N LEU A 228 -7.66 9.75 -4.52
CA LEU A 228 -8.90 8.98 -4.68
C LEU A 228 -8.87 7.71 -3.83
N ALA A 229 -7.80 6.90 -3.93
CA ALA A 229 -7.72 5.64 -3.23
C ALA A 229 -7.67 5.80 -1.70
N ILE A 230 -6.92 6.77 -1.16
CA ILE A 230 -6.90 7.02 0.29
C ILE A 230 -8.27 7.53 0.77
N SER A 231 -8.94 8.38 -0.01
CA SER A 231 -10.30 8.83 0.32
C SER A 231 -11.31 7.67 0.34
N ALA A 232 -11.24 6.79 -0.67
CA ALA A 232 -12.05 5.58 -0.74
C ALA A 232 -11.78 4.63 0.44
N TYR A 233 -10.51 4.45 0.82
CA TYR A 233 -10.12 3.62 1.95
C TYR A 233 -10.67 4.16 3.27
N MET A 234 -10.52 5.45 3.53
CA MET A 234 -11.05 6.11 4.73
C MET A 234 -12.58 6.07 4.78
N PHE A 235 -13.25 6.14 3.63
CA PHE A 235 -14.70 5.96 3.53
C PHE A 235 -15.09 4.51 3.89
N LEU A 236 -14.44 3.51 3.33
CA LEU A 236 -14.74 2.10 3.59
C LEU A 236 -14.51 1.73 5.06
N LEU A 237 -13.40 2.16 5.67
CA LEU A 237 -13.13 1.91 7.09
C LEU A 237 -14.25 2.41 8.03
N LYS A 238 -14.99 3.45 7.63
CA LYS A 238 -16.11 4.00 8.41
C LYS A 238 -17.46 3.37 8.09
N ASN A 239 -17.64 2.81 6.89
CA ASN A 239 -18.95 2.43 6.37
C ASN A 239 -19.14 0.93 6.15
N VAL A 240 -18.07 0.14 6.17
CA VAL A 240 -18.15 -1.32 6.02
C VAL A 240 -17.45 -2.06 7.15
N ARG A 241 -17.73 -3.35 7.24
CA ARG A 241 -17.01 -4.24 8.15
C ARG A 241 -15.51 -4.24 7.77
N PRO A 242 -14.58 -4.27 8.74
CA PRO A 242 -13.14 -4.29 8.47
C PRO A 242 -12.72 -5.32 7.41
N ALA A 243 -13.35 -6.51 7.43
CA ALA A 243 -13.17 -7.56 6.43
C ALA A 243 -13.24 -7.08 4.98
N VAL A 244 -14.27 -6.27 4.69
CA VAL A 244 -14.58 -5.75 3.36
C VAL A 244 -13.71 -4.53 3.06
N ALA A 245 -13.34 -3.75 4.08
CA ALA A 245 -12.41 -2.64 3.90
C ALA A 245 -10.98 -3.11 3.56
N THR A 246 -10.59 -4.31 3.98
CA THR A 246 -9.25 -4.87 3.74
C THR A 246 -9.20 -5.94 2.65
N SER A 247 -10.33 -6.28 2.02
CA SER A 247 -10.38 -7.34 1.01
C SER A 247 -9.67 -7.02 -0.30
N TYR A 248 -9.28 -5.76 -0.51
CA TYR A 248 -8.40 -5.38 -1.60
C TYR A 248 -7.06 -6.13 -1.55
N ALA A 249 -6.60 -6.52 -0.35
CA ALA A 249 -5.32 -7.22 -0.18
C ALA A 249 -5.26 -8.56 -0.91
N TYR A 250 -6.41 -9.21 -1.22
CA TYR A 250 -6.45 -10.45 -2.00
C TYR A 250 -6.49 -10.19 -3.52
N VAL A 251 -7.02 -9.04 -3.92
CA VAL A 251 -7.30 -8.73 -5.32
C VAL A 251 -6.11 -8.01 -5.97
N ASN A 252 -5.46 -7.12 -5.22
CA ASN A 252 -4.36 -6.31 -5.72
C ASN A 252 -3.21 -7.12 -6.33
N PRO A 253 -2.73 -8.25 -5.75
CA PRO A 253 -1.66 -9.03 -6.36
C PRO A 253 -2.06 -9.61 -7.72
N VAL A 254 -3.31 -10.07 -7.86
CA VAL A 254 -3.83 -10.61 -9.12
C VAL A 254 -3.94 -9.50 -10.16
N VAL A 255 -4.48 -8.34 -9.78
CA VAL A 255 -4.58 -7.18 -10.68
C VAL A 255 -3.20 -6.72 -11.12
N ALA A 256 -2.24 -6.58 -10.19
CA ALA A 256 -0.88 -6.16 -10.49
C ALA A 256 -0.18 -7.14 -11.45
N VAL A 257 -0.29 -8.45 -11.22
CA VAL A 257 0.28 -9.47 -12.11
C VAL A 257 -0.34 -9.41 -13.51
N LEU A 258 -1.68 -9.34 -13.61
CA LEU A 258 -2.35 -9.27 -14.90
C LEU A 258 -1.99 -8.00 -15.68
N LEU A 259 -1.88 -6.86 -14.98
CA LEU A 259 -1.47 -5.60 -15.58
C LEU A 259 0.02 -5.61 -15.96
N GLY A 260 0.89 -6.17 -15.13
CA GLY A 260 2.32 -6.34 -15.41
C GLY A 260 2.57 -7.19 -16.66
N ILE A 261 1.90 -8.34 -16.76
CA ILE A 261 1.98 -9.20 -17.96
C ILE A 261 1.40 -8.49 -19.19
N GLY A 262 0.23 -7.86 -19.04
CA GLY A 262 -0.49 -7.27 -20.18
C GLY A 262 0.13 -6.00 -20.74
N PHE A 263 0.76 -5.17 -19.90
CA PHE A 263 1.22 -3.82 -20.28
C PHE A 263 2.71 -3.57 -20.10
N ALA A 264 3.40 -4.26 -19.19
CA ALA A 264 4.83 -4.09 -18.96
C ALA A 264 5.70 -5.24 -19.50
N GLY A 265 5.09 -6.23 -20.16
CA GLY A 265 5.80 -7.40 -20.68
C GLY A 265 6.43 -8.27 -19.59
N GLU A 266 5.94 -8.17 -18.35
CA GLU A 266 6.41 -9.00 -17.24
C GLU A 266 6.01 -10.46 -17.48
N SER A 267 6.82 -11.39 -16.96
CA SER A 267 6.49 -12.80 -17.00
C SER A 267 6.75 -13.43 -15.63
N LEU A 268 5.83 -14.30 -15.22
CA LEU A 268 5.97 -15.09 -14.01
C LEU A 268 6.30 -16.53 -14.40
N SER A 269 7.37 -17.05 -13.79
CA SER A 269 7.68 -18.47 -13.79
C SER A 269 6.58 -19.28 -13.09
N THR A 270 6.54 -20.58 -13.36
CA THR A 270 5.63 -21.51 -12.69
C THR A 270 5.75 -21.44 -11.17
N THR A 271 6.98 -21.27 -10.66
CA THR A 271 7.28 -21.13 -9.23
C THR A 271 6.62 -19.88 -8.64
N GLU A 272 6.64 -18.76 -9.35
CA GLU A 272 6.04 -17.49 -8.90
C GLU A 272 4.51 -17.54 -8.94
N TRP A 273 3.92 -18.22 -9.91
CA TRP A 273 2.48 -18.51 -9.91
C TRP A 273 2.06 -19.37 -8.71
N CYS A 274 2.82 -20.42 -8.40
CA CYS A 274 2.60 -21.22 -7.20
C CYS A 274 2.76 -20.38 -5.93
N ALA A 275 3.78 -19.52 -5.86
CA ALA A 275 4.00 -18.64 -4.72
C ALA A 275 2.86 -17.63 -4.53
N LEU A 276 2.35 -17.02 -5.60
CA LEU A 276 1.16 -16.17 -5.56
C LEU A 276 -0.03 -16.94 -4.97
N ALA A 277 -0.31 -18.15 -5.45
CA ALA A 277 -1.42 -18.96 -4.94
C ALA A 277 -1.26 -19.29 -3.45
N VAL A 278 -0.04 -19.66 -3.03
CA VAL A 278 0.29 -19.96 -1.63
C VAL A 278 0.13 -18.73 -0.74
N ILE A 279 0.65 -17.57 -1.15
CA ILE A 279 0.58 -16.32 -0.38
C ILE A 279 -0.88 -15.86 -0.26
N VAL A 280 -1.64 -15.83 -1.35
CA VAL A 280 -3.06 -15.44 -1.30
C VAL A 280 -3.84 -16.40 -0.38
N SER A 281 -3.58 -17.71 -0.47
CA SER A 281 -4.19 -18.71 0.42
C SER A 281 -3.83 -18.48 1.90
N ALA A 282 -2.57 -18.16 2.20
CA ALA A 282 -2.10 -17.83 3.54
C ALA A 282 -2.82 -16.62 4.13
N VAL A 283 -2.98 -15.56 3.32
CA VAL A 283 -3.67 -14.34 3.74
C VAL A 283 -5.16 -14.60 3.96
N VAL A 284 -5.81 -15.40 3.10
CA VAL A 284 -7.20 -15.84 3.28
C VAL A 284 -7.33 -16.63 4.59
N LEU A 285 -6.43 -17.57 4.86
CA LEU A 285 -6.46 -18.41 6.06
C LEU A 285 -6.33 -17.58 7.35
N VAL A 286 -5.37 -16.65 7.39
CA VAL A 286 -5.19 -15.69 8.50
C VAL A 286 -6.47 -14.89 8.73
N THR A 287 -7.09 -14.44 7.64
CA THR A 287 -8.27 -13.59 7.74
C THR A 287 -9.48 -14.38 8.21
N LEU A 288 -9.67 -15.62 7.73
CA LEU A 288 -10.69 -16.53 8.21
C LEU A 288 -10.50 -16.88 9.70
N GLY A 289 -9.26 -17.03 10.17
CA GLY A 289 -8.93 -17.22 11.59
C GLY A 289 -9.54 -16.15 12.50
N LYS A 290 -9.37 -14.87 12.14
CA LYS A 290 -9.99 -13.75 12.87
C LYS A 290 -11.52 -13.80 12.91
N PHE A 291 -12.15 -14.39 11.90
CA PHE A 291 -13.61 -14.43 11.78
C PHE A 291 -14.24 -15.64 12.46
N LEU A 292 -13.69 -16.83 12.20
CA LEU A 292 -14.23 -18.10 12.69
C LEU A 292 -13.92 -18.32 14.16
N PHE A 293 -12.78 -17.82 14.63
CA PHE A 293 -12.28 -18.05 15.98
C PHE A 293 -11.96 -16.71 16.64
N LYS A 294 -13.00 -15.96 17.02
CA LYS A 294 -12.83 -14.76 17.83
C LYS A 294 -12.18 -15.18 19.15
N PRO A 295 -11.02 -14.63 19.54
CA PRO A 295 -10.51 -14.82 20.90
C PRO A 295 -11.58 -14.27 21.86
N ARG A 296 -12.03 -15.10 22.80
CA ARG A 296 -12.84 -14.64 23.94
C ARG A 296 -12.00 -13.76 24.85
#